data_AF-A0A3C1SR78-F1
#
_entry.id   AF-A0A3C1SR78-F1
#
_cell.length_a   1.000
_cell.length_b   1.000
_cell.length_c   1.000
_cell.angle_alpha   90.00
_cell.angle_beta   90.00
_cell.angle_gamma   90.00
#
_symmetry.space_group_name_H-M   'P 1'
#
loop_
_entity.id
_entity.type
_entity.pdbx_description
1 polymer ?
#
loop_
_entity_poly.entity_id
_entity_poly.type
_entity_poly.pdbx_seq_one_letter_code
_entity_poly.pdbx_strand_id
1 'polypeptide(L)'
;MKLFAAAVVCVLVFAGLLFAYLTFGAYWHAVTERNADVFASEYDAAYNQVGMVKEGATTIYAAQRVAALKRDETVMVLWDTYGKDYWACYIRTSMNRPGN
;
A
#
# COMPACT_ATOMS: atom_id res chain seq x y z
N MET A 1 -12.54 40.90 -22.07
CA MET A 1 -11.45 40.01 -22.55
C MET A 1 -10.51 39.54 -21.44
N LYS A 2 -9.98 40.42 -20.57
CA LYS A 2 -9.03 40.04 -19.50
C LYS A 2 -9.59 39.03 -18.48
N LEU A 3 -10.86 39.19 -18.07
CA LEU A 3 -11.54 38.26 -17.16
C LEU A 3 -11.73 36.85 -17.75
N PHE A 4 -11.98 36.77 -19.06
CA PHE A 4 -12.15 35.50 -19.76
C PHE A 4 -10.82 34.73 -19.86
N ALA A 5 -9.73 35.44 -20.20
CA ALA A 5 -8.40 34.86 -20.21
C ALA A 5 -7.99 34.34 -18.82
N ALA A 6 -8.26 35.10 -17.75
CA ALA A 6 -7.98 34.67 -16.39
C ALA A 6 -8.78 33.42 -15.98
N ALA A 7 -10.07 33.35 -16.32
CA ALA A 7 -10.90 32.18 -16.04
C ALA A 7 -10.40 30.92 -16.75
N VAL A 8 -10.01 31.04 -18.03
CA VAL A 8 -9.44 29.93 -18.81
C VAL A 8 -8.13 29.42 -18.18
N VAL A 9 -7.25 30.33 -17.76
CA VAL A 9 -6.00 29.96 -17.08
C VAL A 9 -6.29 29.22 -15.77
N CYS A 10 -7.21 29.71 -14.94
CA CYS A 10 -7.58 29.06 -13.68
C CYS A 10 -8.12 27.63 -13.90
N VAL A 11 -8.97 27.43 -14.91
CA VAL A 11 -9.50 26.10 -15.25
C VAL A 11 -8.39 25.16 -15.68
N LEU A 12 -7.46 25.62 -16.52
CA LEU A 12 -6.33 24.80 -16.98
C LEU A 12 -5.38 24.43 -15.83
N VAL A 13 -5.12 25.37 -14.91
CA VAL A 13 -4.30 25.11 -13.72
C VAL A 13 -4.99 24.07 -12.82
N PHE A 14 -6.29 24.24 -12.54
CA PHE A 14 -7.04 23.27 -11.73
C PHE A 14 -7.10 21.89 -12.38
N ALA A 15 -7.35 21.83 -13.69
CA ALA A 15 -7.35 20.57 -14.43
C ALA A 15 -5.97 19.90 -14.41
N GLY A 16 -4.89 20.67 -14.54
CA GLY A 16 -3.52 20.16 -14.43
C GLY A 16 -3.19 19.63 -13.05
N LEU A 17 -3.59 20.34 -11.99
CA LEU A 17 -3.41 19.90 -10.60
C LEU A 17 -4.24 18.65 -10.28
N LEU A 18 -5.50 18.59 -10.73
CA LEU A 18 -6.34 17.42 -10.56
C LEU A 18 -5.78 16.21 -11.31
N PHE A 19 -5.32 16.40 -12.55
CA PHE A 19 -4.67 15.35 -13.32
C PHE A 19 -3.43 14.84 -12.60
N ALA A 20 -2.54 15.73 -12.14
CA ALA A 20 -1.34 15.37 -11.39
C ALA A 20 -1.67 14.62 -10.09
N TYR A 21 -2.72 15.04 -9.36
CA TYR A 21 -3.19 14.34 -8.17
C TYR A 21 -3.68 12.93 -8.50
N LEU A 22 -4.48 12.76 -9.56
CA LEU A 22 -5.00 11.45 -9.94
C LEU A 22 -3.92 10.51 -10.48
N THR A 23 -2.90 11.03 -11.18
CA THR A 23 -1.83 10.21 -11.75
C THR A 23 -0.69 9.92 -10.78
N PHE A 24 -0.37 10.85 -9.87
CA PHE A 24 0.81 10.75 -9.01
C PHE A 24 0.50 10.86 -7.51
N GLY A 25 -0.62 11.46 -7.13
CA GLY A 25 -1.01 11.68 -5.73
C GLY A 25 -1.96 10.63 -5.16
N ALA A 26 -2.69 9.91 -6.01
CA ALA A 26 -3.72 8.96 -5.58
C ALA A 26 -3.14 7.73 -4.87
N TYR A 27 -1.93 7.31 -5.26
CA TYR A 27 -1.26 6.15 -4.67
C TYR A 27 0.21 6.45 -4.43
N TRP A 28 0.66 6.17 -3.22
CA TRP A 28 2.06 6.35 -2.84
C TRP A 28 2.85 5.11 -3.23
N HIS A 29 4.12 5.29 -3.58
CA HIS A 29 5.03 4.18 -3.82
C HIS A 29 6.03 4.10 -2.66
N ALA A 30 6.26 2.89 -2.17
CA ALA A 30 7.26 2.59 -1.16
C ALA A 30 8.29 1.61 -1.73
N VAL A 31 9.51 1.67 -1.21
CA VAL A 31 10.58 0.75 -1.57
C VAL A 31 10.89 -0.08 -0.34
N THR A 32 10.96 -1.38 -0.50
CA THR A 32 11.28 -2.29 0.60
C THR A 32 12.75 -2.16 1.01
N GLU A 33 13.01 -1.89 2.29
CA GLU A 33 14.39 -1.79 2.80
C GLU A 33 15.07 -3.15 3.02
N ARG A 34 14.25 -4.22 3.13
CA ARG A 34 14.67 -5.60 3.38
C ARG A 34 13.70 -6.56 2.70
N ASN A 35 14.09 -7.83 2.63
CA ASN A 35 13.16 -8.88 2.22
C ASN A 35 11.97 -8.92 3.20
N ALA A 36 10.76 -9.01 2.68
CA ALA A 36 9.53 -8.99 3.46
C ALA A 36 8.54 -10.03 2.92
N ASP A 37 7.87 -10.74 3.81
CA ASP A 37 6.73 -11.59 3.44
C ASP A 37 5.46 -10.75 3.51
N VAL A 38 4.58 -10.93 2.52
CA VAL A 38 3.28 -10.25 2.41
C VAL A 38 2.18 -11.26 2.71
N PHE A 39 1.23 -10.87 3.53
CA PHE A 39 0.13 -11.71 3.99
C PHE A 39 -1.23 -11.15 3.53
N ALA A 40 -2.29 -11.94 3.72
CA ALA A 40 -3.63 -11.55 3.31
C ALA A 40 -4.27 -10.52 4.25
N SER A 41 -3.80 -10.45 5.51
CA SER A 41 -4.34 -9.58 6.55
C SER A 41 -3.25 -9.08 7.50
N GLU A 42 -3.54 -7.99 8.24
CA GLU A 42 -2.61 -7.47 9.26
C GLU A 42 -2.42 -8.48 10.39
N TYR A 43 -3.50 -9.20 10.75
CA TYR A 43 -3.46 -10.27 11.75
C TYR A 43 -2.48 -11.37 11.32
N ASP A 44 -2.58 -11.82 10.08
CA ASP A 44 -1.69 -12.83 9.53
C ASP A 44 -0.22 -12.36 9.52
N ALA A 45 0.03 -11.10 9.15
CA ALA A 45 1.36 -10.51 9.20
C ALA A 45 1.90 -10.40 10.64
N ALA A 46 1.03 -10.11 11.62
CA ALA A 46 1.38 -9.96 13.03
C ALA A 46 1.74 -11.30 13.69
N TYR A 47 1.00 -12.35 13.33
CA TYR A 47 1.03 -13.66 13.99
C TYR A 47 1.62 -14.76 13.09
N ASN A 48 2.34 -14.40 12.02
CA ASN A 48 3.00 -15.37 11.12
C ASN A 48 4.11 -16.21 11.79
N GLN A 49 4.68 -15.74 12.91
CA GLN A 49 5.78 -16.43 13.60
C GLN A 49 5.33 -17.60 14.45
N VAL A 50 4.02 -17.75 14.64
CA VAL A 50 3.50 -18.71 15.59
C VAL A 50 3.02 -19.94 14.84
N GLY A 51 3.98 -20.82 14.54
CA GLY A 51 3.69 -22.19 14.13
C GLY A 51 2.69 -22.81 15.10
N MET A 52 1.56 -23.28 14.57
CA MET A 52 0.47 -23.95 15.29
C MET A 52 0.35 -23.56 16.78
N VAL A 53 -0.17 -22.37 17.08
CA VAL A 53 -0.53 -22.06 18.46
C VAL A 53 -1.82 -22.79 18.78
N LYS A 54 -1.74 -23.71 19.73
CA LYS A 54 -2.93 -24.08 20.50
C LYS A 54 -3.20 -22.92 21.47
N GLU A 55 -4.08 -22.01 21.07
CA GLU A 55 -4.67 -21.07 22.01
C GLU A 55 -5.94 -21.73 22.57
N GLY A 56 -5.80 -22.46 23.67
CA GLY A 56 -6.88 -23.27 24.25
C GLY A 56 -7.25 -24.48 23.37
N ALA A 57 -8.52 -24.55 22.94
CA ALA A 57 -9.06 -25.64 22.10
C ALA A 57 -8.97 -25.36 20.60
N THR A 58 -8.53 -24.17 20.19
CA THR A 58 -8.50 -23.74 18.79
C THR A 58 -7.08 -23.88 18.24
N THR A 59 -6.96 -24.53 17.08
CA THR A 59 -5.71 -24.59 16.32
C THR A 59 -5.66 -23.38 15.39
N ILE A 60 -4.75 -22.45 15.64
CA ILE A 60 -4.48 -21.35 14.72
C ILE A 60 -3.43 -21.85 13.72
N TYR A 61 -3.81 -21.95 12.44
CA TYR A 61 -2.87 -22.33 11.38
C TYR A 61 -1.91 -21.17 11.12
N ALA A 62 -0.64 -21.48 10.90
CA ALA A 62 0.34 -20.49 10.51
C ALA A 62 -0.15 -19.74 9.26
N ALA A 63 -0.11 -18.42 9.31
CA ALA A 63 -0.57 -17.58 8.22
C ALA A 63 0.14 -17.91 6.91
N GLN A 64 -0.62 -18.13 5.84
CA GLN A 64 -0.06 -18.40 4.52
C GLN A 64 0.40 -17.09 3.87
N ARG A 65 1.69 -17.00 3.55
CA ARG A 65 2.21 -15.88 2.75
C ARG A 65 1.55 -15.83 1.36
N VAL A 66 1.19 -14.63 0.92
CA VAL A 66 0.59 -14.36 -0.39
C VAL A 66 1.67 -13.99 -1.42
N ALA A 67 2.72 -13.31 -0.97
CA ALA A 67 3.89 -12.97 -1.77
C ALA A 67 5.13 -12.81 -0.87
N ALA A 68 6.30 -12.74 -1.51
CA ALA A 68 7.55 -12.33 -0.88
C ALA A 68 8.13 -11.20 -1.71
N LEU A 69 8.48 -10.10 -1.06
CA LEU A 69 9.12 -8.93 -1.64
C LEU A 69 10.62 -9.03 -1.40
N LYS A 70 11.39 -8.74 -2.44
CA LYS A 70 12.85 -8.62 -2.32
C LYS A 70 13.20 -7.21 -1.87
N ARG A 71 14.32 -7.06 -1.17
CA ARG A 71 14.91 -5.74 -0.92
C ARG A 71 14.99 -4.92 -2.22
N ASP A 72 14.73 -3.63 -2.09
CA ASP A 72 14.68 -2.62 -3.15
C ASP A 72 13.52 -2.81 -4.15
N GLU A 73 12.58 -3.74 -3.88
CA GLU A 73 11.36 -3.88 -4.67
C GLU A 73 10.40 -2.73 -4.37
N THR A 74 9.84 -2.15 -5.43
CA THR A 74 8.85 -1.07 -5.33
C THR A 74 7.45 -1.64 -5.22
N VAL A 75 6.69 -1.16 -4.24
CA VAL A 75 5.28 -1.49 -4.04
C VAL A 75 4.42 -0.24 -4.03
N MET A 76 3.15 -0.39 -4.37
CA MET A 76 2.18 0.69 -4.30
C MET A 76 1.43 0.59 -2.98
N VAL A 77 1.50 1.61 -2.12
CA VAL A 77 0.75 1.70 -0.88
C VAL A 77 -0.67 2.14 -1.22
N LEU A 78 -1.63 1.26 -0.94
CA LEU A 78 -3.06 1.48 -1.14
C LEU A 78 -3.68 2.15 0.07
N TRP A 79 -3.28 1.71 1.27
CA TRP A 79 -3.77 2.23 2.54
C TRP A 79 -2.75 2.00 3.64
N ASP A 80 -2.70 2.92 4.59
CA ASP A 80 -1.82 2.83 5.74
C ASP A 80 -2.52 3.42 6.96
N THR A 81 -2.81 2.57 7.94
CA THR A 81 -3.54 2.93 9.17
C THR A 81 -2.63 3.57 10.22
N TYR A 82 -1.33 3.26 10.23
CA TYR A 82 -0.44 3.53 11.36
C TYR A 82 0.81 4.37 11.00
N GLY A 83 0.99 4.73 9.74
CA GLY A 83 2.09 5.55 9.26
C GLY A 83 3.10 4.74 8.43
N LYS A 84 3.83 5.46 7.57
CA LYS A 84 4.53 4.93 6.40
C LYS A 84 5.63 3.91 6.69
N ASP A 85 6.07 3.86 7.95
CA ASP A 85 7.12 2.97 8.45
C ASP A 85 6.55 1.71 9.12
N TYR A 86 5.23 1.56 9.13
CA TYR A 86 4.55 0.44 9.77
C TYR A 86 4.44 -0.76 8.83
N TRP A 87 4.78 -1.92 9.36
CA TRP A 87 4.85 -3.21 8.65
C TRP A 87 3.49 -3.77 8.22
N ALA A 88 2.39 -3.05 8.48
CA ALA A 88 1.02 -3.48 8.18
C ALA A 88 0.31 -2.56 7.17
N CYS A 89 1.07 -1.91 6.28
CA CYS A 89 0.49 -1.15 5.17
C CYS A 89 -0.22 -2.09 4.19
N TYR A 90 -1.43 -1.72 3.74
CA TYR A 90 -2.05 -2.41 2.62
C TYR A 90 -1.39 -1.96 1.33
N ILE A 91 -0.72 -2.90 0.68
CA ILE A 91 0.07 -2.67 -0.52
C ILE A 91 -0.47 -3.45 -1.71
N ARG A 92 -0.06 -3.01 -2.89
CA ARG A 92 -0.13 -3.76 -4.12
C ARG A 92 1.28 -4.06 -4.59
N THR A 93 1.57 -5.36 -4.72
CA THR A 93 2.85 -5.86 -5.23
C THR A 93 3.02 -5.55 -6.72
N SER A 94 4.25 -5.71 -7.21
CA SER A 94 4.62 -5.61 -8.63
C SER A 94 3.80 -6.54 -9.55
N MET A 95 3.30 -7.66 -9.00
CA MET A 95 2.41 -8.61 -9.70
C MET A 95 0.92 -8.23 -9.62
N ASN A 96 0.59 -7.01 -9.22
CA ASN A 96 -0.78 -6.51 -9.04
C ASN A 96 -1.60 -7.32 -8.01
N ARG A 97 -0.93 -8.01 -7.07
CA ARG A 97 -1.58 -8.72 -5.95
C ARG A 97 -1.63 -7.83 -4.72
N PRO A 98 -2.80 -7.64 -4.08
CA PRO A 98 -2.91 -6.91 -2.83
C PRO A 98 -2.48 -7.76 -1.63
N GLY A 99 -2.03 -7.11 -0.55
CA GLY A 99 -1.72 -7.75 0.73
C GLY A 99 -1.17 -6.75 1.74
N ASN A 100 -0.88 -7.23 2.95
CA ASN A 100 -0.26 -6.49 4.05
C ASN A 100 1.14 -7.01 4.33
#